data_AF-A0A959J5E1-F1
#
_entry.id   AF-A0A959J5E1-F1
#
_cell.length_a   1.000
_cell.length_b   1.000
_cell.length_c   1.000
_cell.angle_alpha   90.00
_cell.angle_beta   90.00
_cell.angle_gamma   90.00
#
_symmetry.space_group_name_H-M   'P 1'
#
loop_
_entity.id
_entity.type
_entity.pdbx_description
1 polymer ?
#
loop_
_entity_poly.entity_id
_entity_poly.type
_entity_poly.pdbx_seq_one_letter_code
_entity_poly.pdbx_strand_id
1 'polypeptide(L)'
;MRKFLPALMFITTVIAVAGISSCRHDISFDDDIVMPSDTLTNPIDTLNNPCDPDVVYFQYEVLPILISNCSTTGCHNAASHEKGVILESYQSLMETTDFEPYNLEDTEIYEMITESEDERMPPSPNAPLSPEQIQLIATWILQGGKNLDCDWESETCDTENVTYTQVISPVISTYCLGCHSGANPGGGHDFSTHSGLKEAADSGHLLGAINWDSGYPAMPQGGDRLPQCTINRIKAWIDAGAPNN
;
A
#
# COMPACT_ATOMS: atom_id res chain seq x y z
N MET A 1 19.75 82.64 19.55
CA MET A 1 19.50 81.53 18.61
C MET A 1 19.87 80.22 19.30
N ARG A 2 18.92 79.63 20.03
CA ARG A 2 19.11 78.42 20.84
C ARG A 2 18.40 77.25 20.14
N LYS A 3 19.18 76.20 19.88
CA LYS A 3 18.78 74.95 19.22
C LYS A 3 17.83 74.16 20.14
N PHE A 4 16.72 73.69 19.59
CA PHE A 4 15.89 72.63 20.18
C PHE A 4 15.66 71.57 19.09
N LEU A 5 16.24 70.39 19.29
CA LEU A 5 15.93 69.17 18.53
C LEU A 5 14.62 68.57 19.09
N PRO A 6 13.72 68.04 18.26
CA PRO A 6 12.72 67.10 18.73
C PRO A 6 13.29 65.67 18.65
N ALA A 7 13.19 64.94 19.75
CA ALA A 7 13.46 63.51 19.82
C ALA A 7 12.33 62.75 19.12
N LEU A 8 12.66 62.02 18.06
CA LEU A 8 11.75 61.10 17.39
C LEU A 8 12.02 59.69 17.94
N MET A 9 11.14 59.21 18.81
CA MET A 9 11.12 57.83 19.29
C MET A 9 10.75 56.89 18.13
N PHE A 10 11.69 56.05 17.70
CA PHE A 10 11.40 54.89 16.86
C PHE A 10 10.93 53.75 17.77
N ILE A 11 9.66 53.34 17.63
CA ILE A 11 9.15 52.09 18.22
C ILE A 11 9.44 51.00 17.19
N THR A 12 10.47 50.18 17.43
CA THR A 12 10.74 48.96 16.68
C THR A 12 9.88 47.83 17.23
N THR A 13 8.83 47.45 16.49
CA THR A 13 8.04 46.25 16.79
C THR A 13 8.88 45.02 16.46
N VAL A 14 9.33 44.30 17.49
CA VAL A 14 9.97 42.98 17.33
C VAL A 14 8.84 41.97 17.09
N ILE A 15 8.65 41.57 15.84
CA ILE A 15 7.82 40.40 15.50
C ILE A 15 8.70 39.17 15.78
N ALA A 16 8.41 38.46 16.87
CA ALA A 16 8.98 37.15 17.13
C ALA A 16 8.42 36.17 16.10
N VAL A 17 9.22 35.86 15.08
CA VAL A 17 8.96 34.72 14.19
C VAL A 17 9.22 33.47 15.02
N ALA A 18 8.14 32.87 15.55
CA ALA A 18 8.19 31.52 16.07
C ALA A 18 8.49 30.59 14.89
N GLY A 19 9.76 30.21 14.75
CA GLY A 19 10.19 29.20 13.80
C GLY A 19 9.46 27.91 14.11
N ILE A 20 8.56 27.50 13.22
CA ILE A 20 7.97 26.17 13.25
C ILE A 20 9.15 25.23 13.00
N SER A 21 9.66 24.58 14.05
CA SER A 21 10.53 23.42 13.90
C SER A 21 9.67 22.31 13.31
N SER A 22 9.56 22.33 11.99
CA SER A 22 9.20 21.13 11.24
C SER A 22 10.35 20.14 11.44
N CYS A 23 10.07 19.00 12.02
CA CYS A 23 11.00 17.89 12.04
C CYS A 23 11.21 17.45 10.59
N ARG A 24 12.34 17.80 9.99
CA ARG A 24 12.85 17.01 8.86
C ARG A 24 13.26 15.66 9.43
N HIS A 25 12.59 14.59 9.01
CA HIS A 25 13.20 13.26 9.05
C HIS A 25 14.29 13.28 7.97
N ASP A 26 15.50 13.58 8.41
CA ASP A 26 16.69 13.31 7.64
C ASP A 26 16.93 11.80 7.76
N ILE A 27 16.58 11.03 6.73
CA ILE A 27 17.03 9.65 6.63
C ILE A 27 18.51 9.76 6.32
N SER A 28 19.33 9.74 7.38
CA SER A 28 20.76 9.55 7.22
C SER A 28 20.97 8.12 6.73
N PHE A 29 21.06 7.96 5.41
CA PHE A 29 21.64 6.77 4.83
C PHE A 29 23.11 6.74 5.25
N ASP A 30 23.42 5.89 6.23
CA ASP A 30 24.80 5.56 6.55
C ASP A 30 25.38 4.85 5.31
N ASP A 31 26.33 5.50 4.64
CA ASP A 31 26.99 5.05 3.39
C ASP A 31 27.80 3.72 3.55
N ASP A 32 27.72 3.07 4.72
CA ASP A 32 28.46 1.86 5.07
C ASP A 32 27.57 0.61 5.26
N ILE A 33 26.26 0.66 4.93
CA ILE A 33 25.49 -0.57 4.74
C ILE A 33 25.85 -1.13 3.36
N VAL A 34 26.81 -2.05 3.34
CA VAL A 34 26.91 -3.03 2.27
C VAL A 34 25.59 -3.81 2.28
N MET A 35 24.64 -3.38 1.44
CA MET A 35 23.48 -4.20 1.10
C MET A 35 24.04 -5.57 0.70
N PRO A 36 23.63 -6.67 1.34
CA PRO A 36 24.09 -7.97 0.91
C PRO A 36 23.78 -8.09 -0.57
N SER A 37 24.82 -8.31 -1.37
CA SER A 37 24.66 -8.60 -2.79
C SER A 37 23.91 -9.92 -2.87
N ASP A 38 22.60 -9.79 -2.95
CA ASP A 38 21.67 -10.87 -3.21
C ASP A 38 21.96 -11.34 -4.64
N THR A 39 22.71 -12.44 -4.69
CA THR A 39 23.20 -13.07 -5.91
C THR A 39 22.21 -14.10 -6.46
N LEU A 40 20.93 -14.03 -6.07
CA LEU A 40 19.92 -14.96 -6.52
C LEU A 40 19.00 -14.28 -7.54
N THR A 41 19.20 -14.66 -8.80
CA THR A 41 18.23 -14.45 -9.87
C THR A 41 16.91 -15.16 -9.51
N ASN A 42 15.84 -14.39 -9.34
CA ASN A 42 14.45 -14.77 -9.03
C ASN A 42 14.20 -15.33 -7.62
N PRO A 43 13.42 -14.63 -6.77
CA PRO A 43 13.52 -14.79 -5.32
C PRO A 43 12.39 -15.67 -4.79
N ILE A 44 12.77 -16.82 -4.24
CA ILE A 44 12.06 -17.38 -3.10
C ILE A 44 13.08 -17.32 -1.97
N ASP A 45 12.96 -16.34 -1.08
CA ASP A 45 13.72 -16.32 0.16
C ASP A 45 13.13 -17.36 1.12
N THR A 46 13.48 -18.63 0.89
CA THR A 46 13.00 -19.80 1.67
C THR A 46 14.02 -20.27 2.71
N LEU A 47 14.87 -19.37 3.20
CA LEU A 47 15.84 -19.75 4.24
C LEU A 47 15.39 -19.24 5.61
N ASN A 48 14.38 -19.91 6.19
CA ASN A 48 14.11 -19.99 7.64
C ASN A 48 14.18 -18.66 8.44
N ASN A 49 13.57 -17.59 7.95
CA ASN A 49 13.45 -16.34 8.69
C ASN A 49 12.04 -15.77 8.50
N PRO A 50 11.38 -15.19 9.53
CA PRO A 50 10.30 -14.23 9.30
C PRO A 50 10.76 -13.20 8.25
N CYS A 51 9.83 -12.69 7.42
CA CYS A 51 10.16 -11.61 6.49
C CYS A 51 10.92 -10.50 7.20
N ASP A 52 11.82 -9.87 6.48
CA ASP A 52 12.60 -8.80 7.04
C ASP A 52 11.65 -7.60 7.25
N PRO A 53 11.48 -7.08 8.49
CA PRO A 53 10.61 -5.94 8.74
C PRO A 53 11.07 -4.66 8.02
N ASP A 54 12.32 -4.63 7.57
CA ASP A 54 12.88 -3.51 6.81
C ASP A 54 12.75 -3.72 5.29
N VAL A 55 12.17 -4.82 4.81
CA VAL A 55 11.93 -5.11 3.39
C VAL A 55 10.44 -4.95 3.05
N VAL A 56 10.15 -4.24 1.95
CA VAL A 56 8.82 -4.15 1.37
C VAL A 56 8.66 -5.20 0.29
N TYR A 57 7.65 -6.05 0.46
CA TYR A 57 7.38 -7.17 -0.43
C TYR A 57 6.34 -6.78 -1.48
N PHE A 58 6.76 -6.73 -2.74
CA PHE A 58 5.91 -6.29 -3.85
C PHE A 58 4.56 -6.99 -3.86
N GLN A 59 4.55 -8.31 -3.73
CA GLN A 59 3.35 -9.12 -3.83
C GLN A 59 2.32 -8.85 -2.72
N TYR A 60 2.76 -8.34 -1.57
CA TYR A 60 1.91 -8.14 -0.40
C TYR A 60 1.59 -6.70 -0.07
N GLU A 61 2.52 -5.79 -0.36
CA GLU A 61 2.42 -4.42 0.10
C GLU A 61 2.22 -3.45 -1.05
N VAL A 62 2.75 -3.74 -2.24
CA VAL A 62 2.69 -2.83 -3.39
C VAL A 62 1.57 -3.23 -4.35
N LEU A 63 1.58 -4.48 -4.82
CA LEU A 63 0.62 -4.94 -5.82
C LEU A 63 -0.85 -4.74 -5.40
N PRO A 64 -1.25 -5.00 -4.13
CA PRO A 64 -2.61 -4.73 -3.70
C PRO A 64 -3.00 -3.25 -3.80
N ILE A 65 -2.06 -2.33 -3.54
CA ILE A 65 -2.29 -0.89 -3.70
C ILE A 65 -2.56 -0.56 -5.17
N LEU A 66 -1.75 -1.12 -6.08
CA LEU A 66 -1.87 -0.90 -7.52
C LEU A 66 -3.17 -1.43 -8.09
N ILE A 67 -3.53 -2.67 -7.74
CA ILE A 67 -4.77 -3.29 -8.20
C ILE A 67 -5.98 -2.50 -7.69
N SER A 68 -5.94 -2.13 -6.42
CA SER A 68 -7.04 -1.45 -5.74
C SER A 68 -7.32 -0.04 -6.24
N ASN A 69 -6.26 0.72 -6.55
CA ASN A 69 -6.38 2.16 -6.79
C ASN A 69 -6.16 2.53 -8.25
N CYS A 70 -5.45 1.71 -9.03
CA CYS A 70 -5.00 2.07 -10.37
C CYS A 70 -5.52 1.10 -11.43
N SER A 71 -5.59 -0.20 -11.13
CA SER A 71 -6.01 -1.24 -12.08
C SER A 71 -7.52 -1.43 -12.19
N THR A 72 -8.25 -0.32 -12.35
CA THR A 72 -9.70 -0.34 -12.51
C THR A 72 -10.11 -0.29 -13.99
N THR A 73 -11.35 -0.66 -14.29
CA THR A 73 -11.87 -0.60 -15.66
C THR A 73 -11.92 0.84 -16.15
N GLY A 74 -11.27 1.10 -17.29
CA GLY A 74 -11.06 2.43 -17.85
C GLY A 74 -9.80 3.14 -17.34
N CYS A 75 -9.00 2.50 -16.50
CA CYS A 75 -7.73 3.01 -15.99
C CYS A 75 -6.60 2.05 -16.39
N HIS A 76 -5.80 1.51 -15.46
CA HIS A 76 -4.55 0.81 -15.78
C HIS A 76 -4.62 -0.72 -15.67
N ASN A 77 -5.67 -1.33 -16.22
CA ASN A 77 -5.86 -2.78 -16.24
C ASN A 77 -5.61 -3.40 -17.62
N ALA A 78 -5.40 -4.72 -17.73
CA ALA A 78 -5.05 -5.34 -19.01
C ALA A 78 -6.12 -5.16 -20.11
N ALA A 79 -7.38 -4.97 -19.75
CA ALA A 79 -8.47 -4.86 -20.70
C ALA A 79 -8.61 -3.46 -21.33
N SER A 80 -8.31 -2.40 -20.58
CA SER A 80 -8.65 -1.02 -20.97
C SER A 80 -7.53 0.01 -20.77
N HIS A 81 -6.45 -0.36 -20.08
CA HIS A 81 -5.19 0.38 -19.88
C HIS A 81 -5.05 1.73 -20.59
N GLU A 82 -5.19 2.80 -19.81
CA GLU A 82 -4.87 4.15 -20.23
C GLU A 82 -3.38 4.33 -20.48
N LYS A 83 -3.06 5.03 -21.57
CA LYS A 83 -1.69 5.27 -22.07
C LYS A 83 -0.83 4.01 -22.24
N GLY A 84 -1.45 2.83 -22.32
CA GLY A 84 -0.71 1.56 -22.47
C GLY A 84 -0.16 0.99 -21.17
N VAL A 85 -0.44 1.60 -20.01
CA VAL A 85 0.10 1.20 -18.70
C VAL A 85 -0.79 0.14 -18.04
N ILE A 86 -0.22 -0.99 -17.62
CA ILE A 86 -0.91 -2.13 -16.99
C ILE A 86 -0.29 -2.44 -15.62
N LEU A 87 -1.09 -2.30 -14.56
CA LEU A 87 -0.64 -2.39 -13.15
C LEU A 87 -1.24 -3.59 -12.41
N GLU A 88 -1.52 -4.69 -13.11
CA GLU A 88 -2.10 -5.93 -12.56
C GLU A 88 -1.06 -6.92 -12.04
N SER A 89 0.21 -6.77 -12.42
CA SER A 89 1.27 -7.67 -12.03
C SER A 89 2.62 -6.98 -11.99
N TYR A 90 3.61 -7.62 -11.36
CA TYR A 90 4.99 -7.17 -11.42
C TYR A 90 5.50 -7.05 -12.86
N GLN A 91 5.26 -8.08 -13.66
CA GLN A 91 5.74 -8.13 -15.04
C GLN A 91 5.12 -7.02 -15.87
N SER A 92 3.80 -6.85 -15.80
CA SER A 92 3.11 -5.81 -16.58
C SER A 92 3.53 -4.41 -16.16
N LEU A 93 3.76 -4.16 -14.87
CA LEU A 93 4.30 -2.88 -14.40
C LEU A 93 5.67 -2.63 -15.04
N MET A 94 6.62 -3.56 -14.86
CA MET A 94 7.99 -3.41 -15.37
C MET A 94 8.06 -3.31 -16.90
N GLU A 95 7.11 -3.90 -17.62
CA GLU A 95 7.06 -3.84 -19.08
C GLU A 95 6.38 -2.58 -19.64
N THR A 96 5.49 -1.95 -18.86
CA THR A 96 4.62 -0.89 -19.37
C THR A 96 4.83 0.48 -18.73
N THR A 97 5.62 0.58 -17.66
CA THR A 97 6.01 1.84 -17.02
C THR A 97 7.49 2.11 -17.19
N ASP A 98 7.90 3.37 -17.21
CA ASP A 98 9.31 3.74 -17.04
C ASP A 98 9.70 3.58 -15.57
N PHE A 99 10.41 2.49 -15.26
CA PHE A 99 10.78 2.11 -13.89
C PHE A 99 12.30 2.11 -13.71
N GLU A 100 12.79 3.00 -12.85
CA GLU A 100 14.21 3.13 -12.53
C GLU A 100 14.47 2.69 -11.09
N PRO A 101 15.07 1.50 -10.86
CA PRO A 101 15.29 0.99 -9.51
C PRO A 101 16.19 1.93 -8.71
N TYR A 102 15.93 2.05 -7.40
CA TYR A 102 16.67 2.91 -6.47
C TYR A 102 16.50 4.42 -6.73
N ASN A 103 15.61 4.84 -7.64
CA ASN A 103 15.42 6.24 -8.00
C ASN A 103 13.94 6.61 -8.05
N LEU A 104 13.51 7.44 -7.10
CA LEU A 104 12.15 7.95 -7.05
C LEU A 104 11.86 9.00 -8.13
N GLU A 105 12.84 9.84 -8.46
CA GLU A 105 12.67 10.96 -9.39
C GLU A 105 12.51 10.47 -10.84
N ASP A 106 13.16 9.37 -11.19
CA ASP A 106 13.11 8.79 -12.54
C ASP A 106 12.14 7.59 -12.64
N THR A 107 11.32 7.34 -11.62
CA THR A 107 10.30 6.28 -11.65
C THR A 107 8.91 6.87 -11.86
N GLU A 108 8.33 6.65 -13.04
CA GLU A 108 7.08 7.27 -13.50
C GLU A 108 5.92 7.03 -12.51
N ILE A 109 5.82 5.81 -11.95
CA ILE A 109 4.73 5.51 -11.03
C ILE A 109 4.77 6.35 -9.76
N TYR A 110 5.97 6.75 -9.29
CA TYR A 110 6.12 7.58 -8.09
C TYR A 110 5.86 9.05 -8.38
N GLU A 111 6.33 9.55 -9.53
CA GLU A 111 6.00 10.89 -10.03
C GLU A 111 4.47 11.05 -10.11
N MET A 112 3.79 10.16 -10.81
CA MET A 112 2.35 10.27 -11.06
C MET A 112 1.49 10.21 -9.79
N ILE A 113 1.89 9.47 -8.74
CA ILE A 113 1.12 9.43 -7.48
C ILE A 113 1.41 10.61 -6.54
N THR A 114 2.49 11.36 -6.78
CA THR A 114 2.89 12.53 -5.97
C THR A 114 2.69 13.87 -6.66
N GLU A 115 2.29 13.86 -7.94
CA GLU A 115 1.99 15.05 -8.73
C GLU A 115 0.84 15.91 -8.19
N SER A 116 0.71 17.11 -8.76
CA SER A 116 -0.37 18.05 -8.45
C SER A 116 -1.76 17.52 -8.85
N GLU A 117 -2.84 18.00 -8.22
CA GLU A 117 -4.19 17.39 -8.33
C GLU A 117 -4.73 17.19 -9.76
N ASP A 118 -4.32 18.03 -10.71
CA ASP A 118 -4.78 17.95 -12.11
C ASP A 118 -4.09 16.83 -12.91
N GLU A 119 -2.91 16.39 -12.46
CA GLU A 119 -2.07 15.39 -13.15
C GLU A 119 -1.85 14.12 -12.32
N ARG A 120 -2.17 14.17 -11.02
CA ARG A 120 -2.02 13.07 -10.05
C ARG A 120 -2.89 11.86 -10.38
N MET A 121 -2.31 10.68 -10.22
CA MET A 121 -3.01 9.39 -10.24
C MET A 121 -3.29 8.88 -8.81
N PRO A 122 -4.47 8.27 -8.55
CA PRO A 122 -5.63 8.17 -9.44
C PRO A 122 -6.30 9.54 -9.69
N PRO A 123 -6.85 9.83 -10.88
CA PRO A 123 -7.33 11.16 -11.22
C PRO A 123 -8.59 11.53 -10.42
N SER A 124 -8.79 12.83 -10.19
CA SER A 124 -10.03 13.37 -9.62
C SER A 124 -11.25 12.86 -10.42
N PRO A 125 -12.35 12.42 -9.77
CA PRO A 125 -12.71 12.61 -8.36
C PRO A 125 -12.23 11.50 -7.41
N ASN A 126 -11.38 10.57 -7.85
CA ASN A 126 -10.89 9.51 -6.98
C ASN A 126 -9.97 10.09 -5.90
N ALA A 127 -10.07 9.54 -4.69
CA ALA A 127 -9.22 9.95 -3.59
C ALA A 127 -7.74 9.67 -3.92
N PRO A 128 -6.81 10.53 -3.47
CA PRO A 128 -5.40 10.21 -3.52
C PRO A 128 -5.09 8.97 -2.67
N LEU A 129 -3.98 8.31 -3.00
CA LEU A 129 -3.39 7.31 -2.11
C LEU A 129 -3.10 7.93 -0.73
N SER A 130 -3.21 7.12 0.31
CA SER A 130 -2.83 7.58 1.65
C SER A 130 -1.32 7.83 1.72
N PRO A 131 -0.85 8.72 2.62
CA PRO A 131 0.58 8.93 2.82
C PRO A 131 1.35 7.62 3.11
N GLU A 132 0.73 6.69 3.82
CA GLU A 132 1.31 5.37 4.14
C GLU A 132 1.45 4.49 2.90
N GLN A 133 0.46 4.51 1.99
CA GLN A 133 0.52 3.78 0.72
C GLN A 133 1.62 4.35 -0.19
N ILE A 134 1.72 5.68 -0.28
CA ILE A 134 2.79 6.36 -1.03
C ILE A 134 4.16 5.98 -0.45
N GLN A 135 4.29 5.96 0.89
CA GLN A 135 5.54 5.57 1.56
C GLN A 135 5.92 4.11 1.28
N LEU A 136 4.98 3.17 1.25
CA LEU A 136 5.25 1.78 0.89
C LEU A 136 5.80 1.66 -0.54
N ILE A 137 5.17 2.34 -1.50
CA ILE A 137 5.63 2.37 -2.90
C ILE A 137 7.03 3.00 -2.97
N ALA A 138 7.26 4.10 -2.27
CA ALA A 138 8.57 4.78 -2.23
C ALA A 138 9.67 3.85 -1.70
N THR A 139 9.40 3.19 -0.57
CA THR A 139 10.36 2.27 0.06
C THR A 139 10.67 1.10 -0.86
N TRP A 140 9.67 0.51 -1.51
CA TRP A 140 9.88 -0.57 -2.48
C TRP A 140 10.75 -0.14 -3.67
N ILE A 141 10.54 1.05 -4.24
CA ILE A 141 11.37 1.59 -5.32
C ILE A 141 12.82 1.78 -4.84
N LEU A 142 13.00 2.36 -3.65
CA LEU A 142 14.32 2.57 -3.03
C LEU A 142 15.01 1.26 -2.63
N GLN A 143 14.29 0.16 -2.52
CA GLN A 143 14.85 -1.20 -2.35
C GLN A 143 15.18 -1.90 -3.67
N GLY A 144 15.03 -1.20 -4.79
CA GLY A 144 15.37 -1.68 -6.12
C GLY A 144 14.21 -2.33 -6.86
N GLY A 145 12.96 -2.15 -6.39
CA GLY A 145 11.79 -2.57 -7.14
C GLY A 145 11.71 -4.07 -7.38
N LYS A 146 12.21 -4.89 -6.46
CA LYS A 146 12.27 -6.35 -6.65
C LYS A 146 10.88 -6.97 -6.53
N ASN A 147 10.64 -8.05 -7.29
CA ASN A 147 9.44 -8.89 -7.15
C ASN A 147 9.57 -9.82 -5.94
N LEU A 148 9.70 -9.23 -4.74
CA LEU A 148 9.82 -10.01 -3.54
C LEU A 148 8.44 -10.49 -3.08
N ASP A 149 8.44 -11.75 -2.70
CA ASP A 149 7.39 -12.43 -1.97
C ASP A 149 8.03 -12.86 -0.66
N CYS A 150 7.33 -12.66 0.44
CA CYS A 150 7.61 -13.38 1.65
C CYS A 150 6.38 -14.05 2.26
N ASP A 151 6.48 -15.36 2.39
CA ASP A 151 5.58 -16.10 3.25
C ASP A 151 5.91 -15.77 4.71
N TRP A 152 5.15 -14.83 5.31
CA TRP A 152 5.25 -14.43 6.73
C TRP A 152 5.19 -15.60 7.71
N GLU A 153 4.88 -16.80 7.24
CA GLU A 153 4.26 -17.86 8.03
C GLU A 153 5.04 -19.18 7.92
N SER A 154 6.35 -19.10 7.65
CA SER A 154 7.21 -20.29 7.44
C SER A 154 7.66 -21.03 8.71
N GLU A 155 7.28 -20.62 9.92
CA GLU A 155 7.52 -21.47 11.11
C GLU A 155 6.25 -21.98 11.80
N THR A 156 5.20 -21.18 11.94
CA THR A 156 3.87 -21.68 12.32
C THR A 156 2.80 -20.70 11.88
N CYS A 157 1.96 -21.07 10.91
CA CYS A 157 0.74 -20.34 10.64
C CYS A 157 -0.15 -20.33 11.89
N ASP A 158 -0.08 -19.26 12.69
CA ASP A 158 -0.87 -19.17 13.92
C ASP A 158 -2.33 -18.87 13.55
N THR A 159 -3.16 -19.89 13.74
CA THR A 159 -4.61 -19.85 13.57
C THR A 159 -5.34 -19.84 14.91
N GLU A 160 -4.62 -19.81 16.03
CA GLU A 160 -5.20 -19.68 17.36
C GLU A 160 -5.46 -18.21 17.69
N ASN A 161 -6.57 -17.93 18.37
CA ASN A 161 -6.91 -16.59 18.86
C ASN A 161 -6.88 -15.46 17.80
N VAL A 162 -7.14 -15.77 16.53
CA VAL A 162 -7.23 -14.78 15.46
C VAL A 162 -8.33 -13.75 15.79
N THR A 163 -7.93 -12.49 16.00
CA THR A 163 -8.86 -11.39 16.31
C THR A 163 -9.16 -10.56 15.07
N TYR A 164 -10.34 -9.95 15.05
CA TYR A 164 -10.70 -9.04 13.96
C TYR A 164 -9.74 -7.85 13.91
N THR A 165 -9.50 -7.20 15.04
CA THR A 165 -8.76 -5.93 15.08
C THR A 165 -7.29 -6.09 14.74
N GLN A 166 -6.63 -7.14 15.23
CA GLN A 166 -5.18 -7.28 15.10
C GLN A 166 -4.75 -8.04 13.84
N VAL A 167 -5.58 -8.98 13.37
CA VAL A 167 -5.19 -9.88 12.28
C VAL A 167 -6.04 -9.64 11.03
N ILE A 168 -7.36 -9.63 11.16
CA ILE A 168 -8.24 -9.59 9.98
C ILE A 168 -8.36 -8.19 9.40
N SER A 169 -8.61 -7.17 10.21
CA SER A 169 -8.85 -5.80 9.76
C SER A 169 -7.67 -5.23 8.94
N PRO A 170 -6.39 -5.44 9.32
CA PRO A 170 -5.27 -5.03 8.47
C PRO A 170 -5.28 -5.72 7.11
N VAL A 171 -5.53 -7.04 7.08
CA VAL A 171 -5.63 -7.80 5.82
C VAL A 171 -6.75 -7.26 4.94
N ILE A 172 -7.94 -7.02 5.50
CA ILE A 172 -9.07 -6.47 4.75
C ILE A 172 -8.75 -5.07 4.21
N SER A 173 -8.11 -4.23 5.02
CA SER A 173 -7.67 -2.89 4.62
C SER A 173 -6.72 -2.93 3.43
N THR A 174 -5.74 -3.84 3.46
CA THR A 174 -4.70 -3.93 2.43
C THR A 174 -5.21 -4.57 1.15
N TYR A 175 -5.92 -5.70 1.25
CA TYR A 175 -6.21 -6.55 0.09
C TYR A 175 -7.63 -6.38 -0.47
N CYS A 176 -8.55 -5.79 0.28
CA CYS A 176 -9.97 -5.86 -0.07
C CYS A 176 -10.65 -4.50 -0.23
N LEU A 177 -10.35 -3.52 0.64
CA LEU A 177 -11.07 -2.24 0.66
C LEU A 177 -10.91 -1.39 -0.60
N GLY A 178 -9.90 -1.65 -1.42
CA GLY A 178 -9.72 -0.99 -2.70
C GLY A 178 -10.92 -1.08 -3.64
N CYS A 179 -11.49 -2.29 -3.75
CA CYS A 179 -12.66 -2.54 -4.58
C CYS A 179 -13.92 -2.75 -3.74
N HIS A 180 -13.81 -3.33 -2.54
CA HIS A 180 -14.94 -3.70 -1.70
C HIS A 180 -15.26 -2.63 -0.65
N SER A 181 -15.40 -1.38 -1.07
CA SER A 181 -15.78 -0.27 -0.18
C SER A 181 -16.62 0.80 -0.89
N GLY A 182 -17.08 1.81 -0.14
CA GLY A 182 -17.71 3.00 -0.69
C GLY A 182 -19.13 2.80 -1.21
N ALA A 183 -19.59 3.71 -2.08
CA ALA A 183 -20.98 3.74 -2.55
C ALA A 183 -21.33 2.63 -3.57
N ASN A 184 -20.33 2.08 -4.27
CA ASN A 184 -20.50 1.04 -5.28
C ASN A 184 -19.44 -0.05 -5.11
N PRO A 185 -19.51 -0.85 -4.02
CA PRO A 185 -18.51 -1.86 -3.74
C PRO A 185 -18.52 -2.98 -4.80
N GLY A 186 -17.34 -3.53 -5.08
CA GLY A 186 -17.14 -4.66 -5.99
C GLY A 186 -18.04 -5.83 -5.64
N GLY A 187 -18.80 -6.32 -6.63
CA GLY A 187 -19.76 -7.41 -6.43
C GLY A 187 -20.91 -7.11 -5.47
N GLY A 188 -21.09 -5.85 -5.04
CA GLY A 188 -22.10 -5.46 -4.06
C GLY A 188 -21.72 -5.72 -2.60
N HIS A 189 -20.45 -6.05 -2.32
CA HIS A 189 -19.98 -6.40 -0.97
C HIS A 189 -19.08 -5.31 -0.38
N ASP A 190 -19.58 -4.58 0.62
CA ASP A 190 -18.81 -3.56 1.36
C ASP A 190 -18.13 -4.16 2.60
N PHE A 191 -16.81 -4.16 2.62
CA PHE A 191 -15.98 -4.67 3.71
C PHE A 191 -15.42 -3.57 4.60
N SER A 192 -15.78 -2.30 4.38
CA SER A 192 -15.39 -1.18 5.25
C SER A 192 -15.95 -1.28 6.67
N THR A 193 -16.90 -2.19 6.89
CA THR A 193 -17.49 -2.49 8.19
C THR A 193 -17.36 -3.98 8.51
N HIS A 194 -17.17 -4.29 9.80
CA HIS A 194 -17.19 -5.67 10.29
C HIS A 194 -18.48 -6.40 9.89
N SER A 195 -19.63 -5.73 9.93
CA SER A 195 -20.92 -6.34 9.59
C SER A 195 -20.98 -6.80 8.12
N GLY A 196 -20.52 -5.96 7.18
CA GLY A 196 -20.54 -6.32 5.76
C GLY A 196 -19.53 -7.43 5.43
N LEU A 197 -18.35 -7.40 6.07
CA LEU A 197 -17.39 -8.50 5.98
C LEU A 197 -17.96 -9.81 6.55
N LYS A 198 -18.60 -9.74 7.71
CA LYS A 198 -19.22 -10.91 8.36
C LYS A 198 -20.33 -11.52 7.51
N GLU A 199 -21.13 -10.71 6.81
CA GLU A 199 -22.15 -11.23 5.89
C GLU A 199 -21.54 -12.07 4.74
N ALA A 200 -20.44 -11.59 4.16
CA ALA A 200 -19.71 -12.34 3.13
C ALA A 200 -19.01 -13.60 3.69
N ALA A 201 -18.54 -13.54 4.94
CA ALA A 201 -18.03 -14.71 5.66
C ALA A 201 -19.12 -15.77 5.90
N ASP A 202 -20.27 -15.37 6.46
CA ASP A 202 -21.37 -16.27 6.83
C ASP A 202 -22.01 -16.93 5.60
N SER A 203 -22.03 -16.24 4.46
CA SER A 203 -22.51 -16.78 3.19
C SER A 203 -21.50 -17.69 2.46
N GLY A 204 -20.26 -17.76 2.95
CA GLY A 204 -19.16 -18.50 2.31
C GLY A 204 -18.54 -17.81 1.10
N HIS A 205 -19.07 -16.66 0.68
CA HIS A 205 -18.54 -15.89 -0.46
C HIS A 205 -17.11 -15.40 -0.22
N LEU A 206 -16.80 -14.94 0.99
CA LEU A 206 -15.46 -14.46 1.33
C LEU A 206 -14.42 -15.57 1.18
N LEU A 207 -14.63 -16.71 1.86
CA LEU A 207 -13.66 -17.81 1.83
C LEU A 207 -13.57 -18.44 0.44
N GLY A 208 -14.71 -18.67 -0.24
CA GLY A 208 -14.71 -19.25 -1.58
C GLY A 208 -13.97 -18.38 -2.61
N ALA A 209 -14.15 -17.05 -2.54
CA ALA A 209 -13.50 -16.11 -3.44
C ALA A 209 -11.98 -16.01 -3.22
N ILE A 210 -11.51 -15.92 -1.98
CA ILE A 210 -10.07 -15.83 -1.67
C ILE A 210 -9.36 -17.19 -1.81
N ASN A 211 -10.07 -18.30 -1.65
CA ASN A 211 -9.51 -19.64 -1.83
C ASN A 211 -9.45 -20.05 -3.31
N TRP A 212 -10.09 -19.28 -4.19
CA TRP A 212 -10.29 -19.59 -5.62
C TRP A 212 -11.08 -20.89 -5.85
N ASP A 213 -12.12 -21.08 -5.03
CA ASP A 213 -12.98 -22.25 -5.13
C ASP A 213 -13.84 -22.19 -6.40
N SER A 214 -14.09 -23.36 -7.00
CA SER A 214 -14.96 -23.48 -8.16
C SER A 214 -16.37 -22.95 -7.85
N GLY A 215 -16.85 -22.00 -8.66
CA GLY A 215 -18.16 -21.37 -8.49
C GLY A 215 -18.11 -19.99 -7.83
N TYR A 216 -16.92 -19.53 -7.40
CA TYR A 216 -16.70 -18.18 -6.88
C TYR A 216 -15.79 -17.38 -7.82
N PRO A 217 -15.96 -16.04 -7.91
CA PRO A 217 -14.98 -15.21 -8.60
C PRO A 217 -13.66 -15.23 -7.84
N ALA A 218 -12.55 -15.48 -8.54
CA ALA A 218 -11.21 -15.44 -7.95
C ALA A 218 -10.88 -14.01 -7.50
N MET A 219 -10.51 -13.88 -6.22
CA MET A 219 -10.10 -12.63 -5.61
C MET A 219 -8.68 -12.75 -5.02
N PRO A 220 -7.82 -11.73 -5.15
CA PRO A 220 -8.04 -10.43 -5.80
C PRO A 220 -8.15 -10.56 -7.33
N GLN A 221 -8.93 -9.68 -7.97
CA GLN A 221 -9.06 -9.71 -9.43
C GLN A 221 -7.76 -9.24 -10.09
N GLY A 222 -7.27 -9.98 -11.09
CA GLY A 222 -6.07 -9.61 -11.85
C GLY A 222 -4.75 -9.79 -11.09
N GLY A 223 -4.79 -10.13 -9.80
CA GLY A 223 -3.60 -10.33 -8.97
C GLY A 223 -3.37 -11.79 -8.57
N ASP A 224 -2.30 -12.00 -7.82
CA ASP A 224 -1.97 -13.29 -7.24
C ASP A 224 -2.90 -13.63 -6.05
N ARG A 225 -3.09 -14.94 -5.84
CA ARG A 225 -3.89 -15.45 -4.72
C ARG A 225 -3.26 -15.02 -3.39
N LEU A 226 -4.10 -14.71 -2.40
CA LEU A 226 -3.63 -14.43 -1.03
C LEU A 226 -2.75 -15.58 -0.51
N PRO A 227 -1.77 -15.29 0.36
CA PRO A 227 -0.98 -16.32 1.03
C PRO A 227 -1.87 -17.36 1.68
N GLN A 228 -1.43 -18.62 1.64
CA GLN A 228 -2.22 -19.70 2.19
C GLN A 228 -2.48 -19.51 3.69
N CYS A 229 -1.52 -18.99 4.45
CA CYS A 229 -1.75 -18.74 5.86
C CYS A 229 -2.69 -17.56 6.13
N THR A 230 -2.64 -16.49 5.32
CA THR A 230 -3.65 -15.40 5.39
C THR A 230 -5.05 -15.97 5.18
N ILE A 231 -5.22 -16.84 4.19
CA ILE A 231 -6.48 -17.56 3.96
C ILE A 231 -6.83 -18.44 5.17
N ASN A 232 -5.86 -19.15 5.76
CA ASN A 232 -6.10 -19.99 6.94
C ASN A 232 -6.53 -19.18 8.18
N ARG A 233 -5.97 -17.99 8.40
CA ARG A 233 -6.36 -17.08 9.48
C ARG A 233 -7.75 -16.50 9.28
N ILE A 234 -8.06 -16.06 8.06
CA ILE A 234 -9.43 -15.65 7.70
C ILE A 234 -10.37 -16.82 7.95
N LYS A 235 -10.03 -18.03 7.50
CA LYS A 235 -10.81 -19.23 7.75
C LYS A 235 -11.01 -19.49 9.24
N ALA A 236 -9.95 -19.44 10.05
CA ALA A 236 -10.02 -19.67 11.49
C ALA A 236 -10.92 -18.64 12.19
N TRP A 237 -10.83 -17.37 11.79
CA TRP A 237 -11.72 -16.32 12.28
C TRP A 237 -13.18 -16.55 11.86
N ILE A 238 -13.44 -16.98 10.62
CA ILE A 238 -14.78 -17.37 10.14
C ILE A 238 -15.31 -18.55 10.96
N ASP A 239 -14.51 -19.59 11.15
CA ASP A 239 -14.85 -20.79 11.92
C ASP A 239 -15.17 -20.45 13.38
N ALA A 240 -14.51 -19.42 13.95
CA ALA A 240 -14.80 -18.87 15.27
C ALA A 240 -16.07 -18.01 15.34
N GLY A 241 -16.82 -17.88 14.24
CA GLY A 241 -18.06 -17.12 14.14
C GLY A 241 -17.89 -15.67 13.67
N ALA A 242 -16.72 -15.32 13.14
CA ALA A 242 -16.35 -13.98 12.70
C ALA A 242 -16.54 -12.92 13.81
N PRO A 243 -15.97 -13.10 15.02
CA PRO A 243 -16.13 -12.17 16.13
C PRO A 243 -15.55 -10.79 15.80
N ASN A 244 -16.15 -9.73 16.34
CA ASN A 244 -15.64 -8.35 16.26
C ASN A 244 -14.84 -8.04 17.53
N ASN A 245 -13.61 -8.56 17.61
CA ASN A 245 -12.74 -8.53 18.79
C ASN A 245 -11.34 -7.99 18.53
#